data_AF-A0A1Q7VPT8-F1
#
_entry.id   AF-A0A1Q7VPT8-F1
#
_cell.length_a   1.000
_cell.length_b   1.000
_cell.length_c   1.000
_cell.angle_alpha   90.00
_cell.angle_beta   90.00
_cell.angle_gamma   90.00
#
_symmetry.space_group_name_H-M   'P 1'
#
loop_
_entity.id
_entity.type
_entity.pdbx_description
1 polymer ?
#
loop_
_entity_poly.entity_id
_entity_poly.type
_entity_poly.pdbx_seq_one_letter_code
_entity_poly.pdbx_strand_id
1 'polypeptide(L)'
;MDTKSWISAYAERLGTDVPTRDEFEAILELAAEAAHSSERVAAPVACWVAAKAGVPPKDALEAAQAIDEPAPTRPSAGAPPPRSQRRATARRASKRRATARTRKGDAKASVVAFLAKHPGSTAGEVAKGLNLNRGSVSSRLTQLAKAGEIKKATRGYRTN
;
A
#
# COMPACT_ATOMS: atom_id res chain seq x y z
N MET A 1 18.03 -18.68 -14.15
CA MET A 1 17.08 -19.37 -13.26
C MET A 1 16.13 -18.32 -12.73
N ASP A 2 14.82 -18.50 -12.89
CA ASP A 2 13.83 -17.58 -12.35
C ASP A 2 13.49 -17.93 -10.89
N THR A 3 12.69 -17.10 -10.22
CA THR A 3 12.35 -17.29 -8.81
C THR A 3 11.67 -18.63 -8.54
N LYS A 4 10.74 -19.05 -9.39
CA LYS A 4 9.97 -20.30 -9.19
C LYS A 4 10.86 -21.53 -9.35
N SER A 5 11.66 -21.58 -10.40
CA SER A 5 12.59 -22.68 -10.64
C SER A 5 13.64 -22.79 -9.53
N TRP A 6 14.14 -21.66 -9.01
CA TRP A 6 15.08 -21.68 -7.88
C TRP A 6 14.44 -22.25 -6.62
N ILE A 7 13.20 -21.86 -6.30
CA ILE A 7 12.47 -22.33 -5.11
C ILE A 7 12.14 -23.82 -5.23
N SER A 8 11.75 -24.30 -6.41
CA SER A 8 11.53 -25.73 -6.64
C SER A 8 12.79 -26.56 -6.38
N ALA A 9 13.93 -26.15 -6.92
CA ALA A 9 15.21 -26.83 -6.68
C ALA A 9 15.65 -26.76 -5.21
N TYR A 10 15.34 -25.66 -4.52
CA TYR A 10 15.64 -25.50 -3.11
C TYR A 10 14.78 -26.42 -2.23
N ALA A 11 13.48 -26.51 -2.51
CA ALA A 11 12.55 -27.39 -1.81
C ALA A 11 12.94 -28.86 -1.98
N GLU A 12 13.27 -29.27 -3.21
CA GLU A 12 13.79 -30.61 -3.51
C GLU A 12 15.05 -30.93 -2.70
N ARG A 13 16.00 -29.99 -2.63
CA ARG A 13 17.23 -30.16 -1.86
C ARG A 13 17.00 -30.26 -0.35
N LEU A 14 15.94 -29.65 0.16
CA LEU A 14 15.53 -29.74 1.56
C LEU A 14 14.59 -30.93 1.84
N GLY A 15 14.17 -31.68 0.81
CA GLY A 15 13.22 -32.78 0.95
C GLY A 15 11.82 -32.32 1.36
N THR A 16 11.40 -31.13 0.91
CA THR A 16 10.08 -30.57 1.20
C THR A 16 9.31 -30.26 -0.07
N ASP A 17 8.00 -30.11 0.06
CA ASP A 17 7.12 -29.76 -1.04
C ASP A 17 7.26 -28.29 -1.42
N VAL A 18 7.14 -28.01 -2.71
CA VAL A 18 7.08 -26.63 -3.21
C VAL A 18 5.75 -26.01 -2.76
N PRO A 19 5.75 -24.76 -2.26
CA PRO A 19 4.50 -24.08 -1.95
C PRO A 19 3.56 -24.05 -3.15
N THR A 20 2.28 -24.33 -2.90
CA THR A 20 1.23 -24.06 -3.88
C THR A 20 1.20 -22.56 -4.20
N ARG A 21 0.52 -22.19 -5.29
CA ARG A 21 0.38 -20.77 -5.67
C ARG A 21 -0.23 -19.94 -4.53
N ASP A 22 -1.25 -20.48 -3.87
CA ASP A 22 -2.01 -19.77 -2.83
C ASP A 22 -1.16 -19.62 -1.55
N GLU A 23 -0.40 -20.65 -1.18
CA GLU A 23 0.56 -20.57 -0.08
C GLU A 23 1.67 -19.57 -0.39
N PHE A 24 2.18 -19.57 -1.61
CA PHE A 24 3.19 -18.62 -2.06
C PHE A 24 2.70 -17.17 -1.94
N GLU A 25 1.47 -16.90 -2.36
CA GLU A 25 0.84 -15.58 -2.23
C GLU A 25 0.66 -15.20 -0.75
N ALA A 26 0.13 -16.10 0.07
CA ALA A 26 -0.05 -15.87 1.51
C ALA A 26 1.27 -15.63 2.26
N ILE A 27 2.37 -16.32 1.91
CA ILE A 27 3.70 -16.08 2.48
C ILE A 27 4.18 -14.66 2.16
N LEU A 28 3.97 -14.20 0.92
CA LEU A 28 4.35 -12.84 0.51
C LEU A 28 3.49 -11.77 1.19
N GLU A 29 2.19 -12.03 1.37
CA GLU A 29 1.30 -11.15 2.11
C GLU A 29 1.69 -11.05 3.59
N LEU A 30 1.99 -12.18 4.24
CA LEU A 30 2.49 -12.21 5.62
C LEU A 30 3.80 -11.40 5.76
N ALA A 31 4.75 -11.62 4.85
CA ALA A 31 6.00 -10.87 4.84
C ALA A 31 5.77 -9.36 4.65
N ALA A 32 4.84 -8.98 3.77
CA ALA A 32 4.51 -7.58 3.52
C ALA A 32 3.86 -6.91 4.74
N GLU A 33 2.92 -7.60 5.40
CA GLU A 33 2.26 -7.09 6.61
C GLU A 33 3.28 -6.88 7.74
N ALA A 34 4.10 -7.89 8.03
CA ALA A 34 5.12 -7.79 9.07
C ALA A 34 6.12 -6.66 8.80
N ALA A 35 6.54 -6.46 7.55
CA ALA A 35 7.41 -5.34 7.17
C ALA A 35 6.73 -3.97 7.29
N HIS A 36 5.41 -3.91 7.13
CA HIS A 36 4.63 -2.67 7.21
C HIS A 36 4.37 -2.24 8.65
N SER A 37 3.95 -3.18 9.50
CA SER A 37 3.60 -2.95 10.91
C SER A 37 4.81 -2.71 11.81
N SER A 38 5.98 -3.20 11.40
CA SER A 38 7.22 -3.10 12.17
C SER A 38 8.33 -2.46 11.32
N GLU A 39 9.27 -3.27 10.85
CA GLU A 39 10.36 -2.89 9.97
C GLU A 39 10.67 -4.04 9.01
N ARG A 40 11.45 -3.78 7.95
CA ARG A 40 11.76 -4.79 6.92
C ARG A 40 12.37 -6.09 7.47
N VAL A 41 13.07 -6.02 8.60
CA VAL A 41 13.69 -7.19 9.26
C VAL A 41 12.61 -8.16 9.79
N ALA A 42 11.42 -7.68 10.11
CA ALA A 42 10.33 -8.52 10.64
C ALA A 42 9.80 -9.52 9.61
N ALA A 43 9.86 -9.21 8.31
CA ALA A 43 9.33 -10.07 7.24
C ALA A 43 9.89 -11.52 7.25
N PRO A 44 11.22 -11.74 7.10
CA PRO A 44 11.77 -13.09 7.12
C PRO A 44 11.59 -13.78 8.48
N VAL A 45 11.63 -13.03 9.58
CA VAL A 45 11.47 -13.57 10.94
C VAL A 45 10.04 -14.05 11.17
N ALA A 46 9.02 -13.30 10.73
CA ALA A 46 7.63 -13.68 10.85
C ALA A 46 7.31 -14.96 10.05
N CYS A 47 7.78 -15.05 8.80
CA CYS A 47 7.61 -16.26 7.99
C CYS A 47 8.28 -17.49 8.65
N TRP A 48 9.48 -17.33 9.22
CA TRP A 48 10.15 -18.41 9.95
C TRP A 48 9.41 -18.82 11.23
N VAL A 49 8.89 -17.85 12.01
CA VAL A 49 8.11 -18.13 13.23
C VAL A 49 6.82 -18.88 12.88
N ALA A 50 6.09 -18.47 11.83
CA ALA A 50 4.88 -19.13 11.38
C ALA A 50 5.15 -20.60 10.99
N ALA A 51 6.19 -20.84 10.19
CA ALA A 51 6.61 -22.18 9.80
C ALA A 51 7.01 -23.04 11.02
N LYS A 52 7.79 -22.47 11.96
CA LYS A 52 8.19 -23.15 13.19
C LYS A 52 7.01 -23.51 14.09
N ALA A 53 5.96 -22.70 14.09
CA ALA A 53 4.73 -22.93 14.84
C ALA A 53 3.78 -23.92 14.15
N GLY A 54 4.06 -24.36 12.92
CA GLY A 54 3.16 -25.20 12.13
C GLY A 54 1.85 -24.51 11.74
N VAL A 55 1.85 -23.17 11.72
CA VAL A 55 0.67 -22.37 11.40
C VAL A 55 0.64 -22.14 9.88
N PRO A 56 -0.48 -22.43 9.20
CA PRO A 56 -0.63 -22.13 7.78
C PRO A 56 -0.37 -20.64 7.49
N PRO A 57 0.26 -20.28 6.36
CA PRO A 57 0.61 -18.89 6.05
C PRO A 57 -0.57 -17.92 6.13
N LYS A 58 -1.77 -18.37 5.75
CA LYS A 58 -3.00 -17.59 5.83
C LYS A 58 -3.41 -17.28 7.28
N ASP A 59 -3.39 -18.28 8.15
CA ASP A 59 -3.73 -18.12 9.57
C ASP A 59 -2.68 -17.24 10.28
N ALA A 60 -1.42 -17.36 9.88
CA ALA A 60 -0.34 -16.50 10.36
C ALA A 60 -0.51 -15.03 9.92
N LEU A 61 -0.98 -14.80 8.69
CA LEU A 61 -1.32 -13.45 8.20
C LEU A 61 -2.47 -12.85 9.02
N GLU A 62 -3.53 -13.60 9.28
CA GLU A 62 -4.64 -13.14 10.13
C GLU A 62 -4.15 -12.76 11.54
N ALA A 63 -3.27 -13.58 12.12
CA ALA A 63 -2.65 -13.27 13.41
C ALA A 63 -1.76 -12.01 13.37
N ALA A 64 -1.02 -11.79 12.29
CA ALA A 64 -0.19 -10.60 12.12
C ALA A 64 -1.04 -9.31 12.02
N GLN A 65 -2.12 -9.34 11.22
CA GLN A 65 -3.05 -8.22 11.07
C GLN A 65 -3.75 -7.84 12.38
N ALA A 66 -3.98 -8.83 13.25
CA ALA A 66 -4.59 -8.62 14.56
C ALA A 66 -3.68 -7.89 15.56
N ILE A 67 -2.37 -7.75 15.30
CA ILE A 67 -1.44 -7.03 16.19
C ILE A 67 -1.69 -5.52 16.18
N ASP A 68 -1.96 -4.96 15.01
CA ASP A 68 -2.26 -3.54 14.83
C ASP A 68 -3.75 -3.21 14.97
N GLU A 69 -4.61 -4.23 14.96
CA GLU A 69 -6.00 -4.04 15.31
C GLU A 69 -6.10 -3.71 16.81
N PRO A 70 -6.64 -2.54 17.20
CA PRO A 70 -6.84 -2.24 18.61
C PRO A 70 -7.72 -3.33 19.20
N ALA A 71 -7.20 -4.02 20.21
CA ALA A 71 -7.85 -5.15 20.87
C ALA A 71 -9.36 -4.94 20.95
N PRO A 72 -10.20 -5.88 20.46
CA PRO A 72 -11.61 -5.79 20.70
C PRO A 72 -11.80 -5.85 22.22
N THR A 73 -12.30 -4.77 22.81
CA THR A 73 -12.84 -4.79 24.17
C THR A 73 -13.86 -5.92 24.17
N ARG A 74 -13.56 -7.06 24.81
CA ARG A 74 -14.48 -8.21 24.81
C ARG A 74 -15.85 -7.73 25.28
N PRO A 75 -16.89 -7.74 24.44
CA PRO A 75 -18.22 -7.84 24.97
C PRO A 75 -18.32 -9.29 25.46
N SER A 76 -18.69 -9.46 26.73
CA SER A 76 -19.31 -10.71 27.16
C SER A 76 -20.38 -11.12 26.15
N ALA A 77 -20.49 -12.42 25.87
CA ALA A 77 -21.30 -12.99 24.82
C ALA A 77 -22.67 -12.30 24.66
N GLY A 78 -22.94 -11.79 23.45
CA GLY A 78 -24.30 -11.59 22.93
C GLY A 78 -24.90 -10.19 22.99
N ALA A 79 -24.43 -9.25 22.17
CA ALA A 79 -25.30 -8.25 21.51
C ALA A 79 -24.57 -7.53 20.34
N PRO A 80 -25.15 -7.44 19.14
CA PRO A 80 -24.60 -6.61 18.07
C PRO A 80 -24.64 -5.11 18.47
N PRO A 81 -23.62 -4.31 18.11
CA PRO A 81 -23.59 -2.90 18.49
C PRO A 81 -24.80 -2.17 17.88
N PRO A 82 -25.37 -1.18 18.59
CA PRO A 82 -26.52 -0.45 18.08
C PRO A 82 -26.16 0.18 16.74
N ARG A 83 -27.06 0.03 15.75
CA ARG A 83 -26.88 0.48 14.35
C ARG A 83 -26.35 1.92 14.22
N SER A 84 -26.59 2.77 15.22
CA SER A 84 -26.09 4.14 15.33
C SER A 84 -24.56 4.25 15.44
N GLN A 85 -23.90 3.36 16.19
CA GLN A 85 -22.44 3.38 16.37
C GLN A 85 -21.70 2.95 15.09
N ARG A 86 -22.19 1.89 14.42
CA ARG A 86 -21.65 1.44 13.12
C ARG A 86 -21.81 2.52 12.04
N ARG A 87 -22.94 3.24 12.06
CA ARG A 87 -23.17 4.40 11.20
C ARG A 87 -22.23 5.56 11.55
N ALA A 88 -21.91 5.80 12.81
CA ALA A 88 -21.01 6.87 13.24
C ALA A 88 -19.55 6.62 12.85
N THR A 89 -19.04 5.39 12.98
CA THR A 89 -17.68 5.03 12.54
C THR A 89 -17.57 5.06 11.02
N ALA A 90 -18.56 4.52 10.29
CA ALA A 90 -18.62 4.62 8.84
C ALA A 90 -18.66 6.09 8.35
N ARG A 91 -19.42 6.96 9.04
CA ARG A 91 -19.46 8.40 8.75
C ARG A 91 -18.11 9.07 9.02
N ARG A 92 -17.43 8.76 10.12
CA ARG A 92 -16.08 9.28 10.40
C ARG A 92 -15.05 8.84 9.37
N ALA A 93 -15.02 7.56 8.99
CA ALA A 93 -14.14 7.04 7.96
C ALA A 93 -14.42 7.68 6.59
N SER A 94 -15.71 7.84 6.23
CA SER A 94 -16.13 8.52 5.01
C SER A 94 -15.67 9.98 4.98
N LYS A 95 -15.84 10.72 6.08
CA LYS A 95 -15.40 12.12 6.19
C LYS A 95 -13.88 12.25 6.06
N ARG A 96 -13.10 11.36 6.70
CA ARG A 96 -11.63 11.31 6.52
C ARG A 96 -11.23 11.04 5.07
N ARG A 97 -11.86 10.07 4.41
CA ARG A 97 -11.61 9.78 2.98
C ARG A 97 -11.99 10.96 2.08
N ALA A 98 -13.08 11.65 2.37
CA ALA A 98 -13.46 12.87 1.65
C ALA A 98 -12.40 13.96 1.81
N THR A 99 -11.94 14.23 3.04
CA THR A 99 -10.89 15.24 3.27
C THR A 99 -9.57 14.88 2.59
N ALA A 100 -9.18 13.61 2.56
CA ALA A 100 -7.98 13.16 1.85
C ALA A 100 -8.11 13.35 0.33
N ARG A 101 -9.31 13.11 -0.24
CA ARG A 101 -9.58 13.36 -1.65
C ARG A 101 -9.50 14.85 -2.00
N THR A 102 -10.03 15.73 -1.15
CA THR A 102 -9.92 17.18 -1.33
C THR A 102 -8.46 17.63 -1.35
N ARG A 103 -7.67 17.27 -0.32
CA ARG A 103 -6.22 17.60 -0.27
C ARG A 103 -5.44 17.07 -1.47
N LYS A 104 -5.83 15.90 -2.00
CA LYS A 104 -5.22 15.33 -3.21
C LYS A 104 -5.58 16.14 -4.45
N GLY A 105 -6.81 16.66 -4.54
CA GLY A 105 -7.25 17.59 -5.58
C GLY A 105 -6.47 18.90 -5.53
N ASP A 106 -6.32 19.50 -4.35
CA ASP A 106 -5.52 20.71 -4.16
C ASP A 106 -4.08 20.51 -4.63
N ALA A 107 -3.47 19.37 -4.29
CA ALA A 107 -2.12 19.03 -4.74
C ALA A 107 -2.02 18.85 -6.27
N LYS A 108 -3.08 18.42 -6.96
CA LYS A 108 -3.11 18.37 -8.43
C LYS A 108 -3.21 19.78 -9.01
N ALA A 109 -4.09 20.61 -8.46
CA ALA A 109 -4.25 22.01 -8.87
C ALA A 109 -2.95 22.80 -8.71
N SER A 110 -2.23 22.61 -7.60
CA SER A 110 -0.91 23.23 -7.39
C SER A 110 0.14 22.81 -8.42
N VAL A 111 0.11 21.54 -8.87
CA VAL A 111 1.01 21.04 -9.92
C VAL A 111 0.68 21.69 -11.27
N VAL A 112 -0.61 21.79 -11.63
CA VAL A 112 -1.04 22.46 -12.86
C VAL A 112 -0.68 23.96 -12.82
N ALA A 113 -0.96 24.64 -11.72
CA ALA A 113 -0.62 26.05 -11.53
C ALA A 113 0.90 26.31 -11.61
N PHE A 114 1.71 25.38 -11.09
CA PHE A 114 3.17 25.46 -11.20
C PHE A 114 3.63 25.28 -12.65
N LEU A 115 3.08 24.30 -13.38
CA LEU A 115 3.42 24.06 -14.79
C LEU A 115 2.98 25.20 -15.71
N ALA A 116 1.90 25.91 -15.38
CA ALA A 116 1.48 27.11 -16.10
C ALA A 116 2.48 28.26 -15.97
N LYS A 117 3.11 28.40 -14.78
CA LYS A 117 4.15 29.41 -14.52
C LYS A 117 5.54 28.99 -15.02
N HIS A 118 5.79 27.68 -15.10
CA HIS A 118 7.09 27.11 -15.47
C HIS A 118 6.92 26.01 -16.55
N PRO A 119 6.59 26.38 -17.80
CA PRO A 119 6.38 25.43 -18.87
C PRO A 119 7.67 24.67 -19.20
N GLY A 120 7.58 23.36 -19.39
CA GLY A 120 8.73 22.49 -19.66
C GLY A 120 9.44 21.97 -18.40
N SER A 121 8.89 22.25 -17.21
CA SER A 121 9.41 21.72 -15.95
C SER A 121 9.30 20.19 -15.90
N THR A 122 10.36 19.56 -15.42
CA THR A 122 10.45 18.12 -15.18
C THR A 122 9.81 17.75 -13.84
N ALA A 123 9.50 16.46 -13.66
CA ALA A 123 8.94 15.96 -12.39
C ALA A 123 9.81 16.28 -11.16
N GLY A 124 11.14 16.37 -11.34
CA GLY A 124 12.07 16.74 -10.28
C GLY A 124 12.02 18.23 -9.93
N GLU A 125 11.87 19.10 -10.92
CA GLU A 125 11.76 20.55 -10.73
C GLU A 125 10.42 20.92 -10.10
N VAL A 126 9.31 20.29 -10.52
CA VAL A 126 7.99 20.45 -9.90
C VAL A 126 8.00 20.00 -8.43
N ALA A 127 8.68 18.89 -8.13
CA ALA A 127 8.82 18.39 -6.77
C ALA A 127 9.57 19.37 -5.85
N LYS A 128 10.68 19.94 -6.35
CA LYS A 128 11.44 20.96 -5.62
C LYS A 128 10.62 22.25 -5.43
N GLY A 129 9.97 22.74 -6.48
CA GLY A 129 9.23 24.00 -6.44
C GLY A 129 7.99 23.99 -5.54
N LEU A 130 7.37 22.81 -5.36
CA LEU A 130 6.20 22.64 -4.50
C LEU A 130 6.51 21.99 -3.14
N ASN A 131 7.79 21.68 -2.88
CA ASN A 131 8.24 20.91 -1.72
C ASN A 131 7.44 19.59 -1.51
N LEU A 132 7.22 18.87 -2.62
CA LEU A 132 6.45 17.62 -2.65
C LEU A 132 7.36 16.42 -2.89
N ASN A 133 6.95 15.25 -2.40
CA ASN A 133 7.63 14.00 -2.70
C ASN A 133 7.61 13.69 -4.21
N ARG A 134 8.79 13.41 -4.79
CA ARG A 134 8.99 13.15 -6.22
C ARG A 134 8.15 11.99 -6.75
N GLY A 135 8.03 10.88 -6.00
CA GLY A 135 7.20 9.74 -6.38
C GLY A 135 5.73 10.11 -6.46
N SER A 136 5.24 10.90 -5.50
CA SER A 136 3.86 11.38 -5.50
C SER A 136 3.59 12.42 -6.60
N VAL A 137 4.59 13.19 -7.03
CA VAL A 137 4.50 14.11 -8.17
C VAL A 137 4.42 13.32 -9.48
N SER A 138 5.25 12.29 -9.67
CA SER A 138 5.20 11.42 -10.85
C SER A 138 3.83 10.78 -11.06
N SER A 139 3.22 10.22 -10.01
CA SER A 139 1.87 9.64 -10.12
C SER A 139 0.81 10.68 -10.47
N ARG A 140 0.93 11.92 -9.96
CA ARG A 140 0.01 13.02 -10.28
C ARG A 140 0.16 13.49 -11.73
N LEU A 141 1.39 13.62 -12.23
CA LEU A 141 1.66 13.97 -13.62
C LEU A 141 1.08 12.93 -14.59
N THR A 142 1.23 11.64 -14.29
CA THR A 142 0.59 10.57 -15.08
C THR A 142 -0.93 10.68 -15.08
N GLN A 143 -1.55 11.01 -13.95
CA GLN A 143 -3.00 11.18 -13.86
C GLN A 143 -3.49 12.42 -14.63
N LEU A 144 -2.78 13.55 -14.51
CA LEU A 144 -3.10 14.78 -15.22
C LEU A 144 -2.92 14.63 -16.74
N ALA A 145 -1.91 13.87 -17.18
CA ALA A 145 -1.70 13.56 -18.59
C ALA A 145 -2.83 12.68 -19.14
N LYS A 146 -3.29 11.67 -18.37
CA LYS A 146 -4.46 10.85 -18.73
C LYS A 146 -5.77 11.66 -18.77
N ALA A 147 -5.91 12.65 -17.88
CA ALA A 147 -7.05 13.54 -17.85
C ALA A 147 -7.02 14.63 -18.94
N GLY A 148 -5.90 14.76 -19.69
CA GLY A 148 -5.73 15.77 -20.74
C GLY A 148 -5.40 17.18 -20.23
N GLU A 149 -5.17 17.35 -18.93
CA GLU A 149 -4.86 18.65 -18.31
C GLU A 149 -3.41 19.11 -18.60
N ILE A 150 -2.51 18.16 -18.87
CA ILE A 150 -1.11 18.44 -19.22
C ILE A 150 -0.62 17.54 -20.36
N LYS A 151 0.37 18.00 -21.11
CA LYS A 151 1.02 17.24 -22.19
C LYS A 151 2.52 17.11 -21.95
N LYS A 152 3.09 15.98 -22.35
CA LYS A 152 4.55 15.82 -22.43
C LYS A 152 5.09 16.78 -23.51
N ALA A 153 6.07 17.59 -23.14
CA ALA A 153 6.80 18.45 -24.07
C ALA A 153 8.13 17.77 -24.46
N THR A 154 8.86 18.37 -25.41
CA THR A 154 10.22 17.91 -25.80
C THR A 154 11.15 17.82 -24.58
N ARG A 155 10.95 18.70 -23.59
CA ARG A 155 11.52 18.60 -22.24
C ARG A 155 10.42 18.86 -21.22
N GLY A 156 10.24 17.92 -20.28
CA GLY A 156 9.29 18.06 -19.16
C GLY A 156 7.81 18.04 -19.55
N TYR A 157 7.00 18.76 -18.78
CA TYR A 157 5.55 18.83 -18.96
C TYR A 157 5.10 20.28 -19.18
N ARG A 158 4.01 20.46 -19.91
CA ARG A 158 3.31 21.74 -20.07
C ARG A 158 1.82 21.54 -19.86
N THR A 159 1.13 22.57 -19.40
CA THR A 159 -0.33 22.58 -19.39
C THR A 159 -0.87 22.55 -20.81
N ASN A 160 -2.04 21.93 -20.99
CA ASN A 160 -2.76 21.99 -22.26
C ASN A 160 -3.42 23.35 -22.46
#